data_AF-A0A147I6X4-F1
#
_entry.id   AF-A0A147I6X4-F1
#
_cell.length_a   1.000
_cell.length_b   1.000
_cell.length_c   1.000
_cell.angle_alpha   90.00
_cell.angle_beta   90.00
_cell.angle_gamma   90.00
#
_symmetry.space_group_name_H-M   'P 1'
#
loop_
_entity.id
_entity.type
_entity.pdbx_description
1 polymer ?
#
loop_
_entity_poly.entity_id
_entity_poly.type
_entity_poly.pdbx_seq_one_letter_code
_entity_poly.pdbx_strand_id
1 'polypeptide(L)'
;MTAQAIAACTRALASPRLLPTQTLRKAHLLRARAAAHLRAGEIAPALADIAAAEQAAGPLSADRFYARSMGVSLTLLRAMAQARQGDLAVATTLARQAMAARPYAWEVQQVGNAILQLDPGATAGATAGLLRLDPGAASMLLIREAAAGHFANVVAMRDAVVAEWPTERLAPMAFVMRAPAANQLLAALVMTLDTAYARAATGDVAGARRDLAEARARVAAVMPTVPVAPEGASTPAASVDGVRSTMERFIDQRARQVDARIAIAENRSADALGALAGTPLPHNAATVDLLKALKKAVPADKAALVPDPGPFAPSADEGAAEALVKMVPAVLIAPETPRTVVDYERARPNILGALIGGALSMGTSLLGGISRTDGFRSTANTDGTTTVEFLGNTPSSTLVQEMTLLRAAEVTKAAGKPAFVIVKRNDYARRLVQTRYGAEISSIPTGYKSELTIRTVDAGVEPARALDAAAIIDALGPLYYEEKKPA
;
A
#
# COMPACT_ATOMS: atom_id res chain seq x y z
N MET A 1 -14.47 19.71 -2.54
CA MET A 1 -15.16 18.53 -1.95
C MET A 1 -15.14 18.49 -0.43
N THR A 2 -14.01 18.77 0.24
CA THR A 2 -13.89 18.65 1.71
C THR A 2 -14.86 19.54 2.49
N ALA A 3 -14.97 20.83 2.15
CA ALA A 3 -15.92 21.75 2.78
C ALA A 3 -17.39 21.30 2.65
N GLN A 4 -17.77 20.74 1.49
CA GLN A 4 -19.11 20.20 1.28
C GLN A 4 -19.39 18.99 2.19
N ALA A 5 -18.41 18.11 2.39
CA ALA A 5 -18.52 16.98 3.30
C ALA A 5 -18.69 17.44 4.76
N ILE A 6 -17.89 18.43 5.21
CA ILE A 6 -18.00 19.02 6.55
C ILE A 6 -19.38 19.63 6.76
N ALA A 7 -19.86 20.43 5.81
CA ALA A 7 -21.18 21.06 5.88
C ALA A 7 -22.32 20.03 5.87
N ALA A 8 -22.22 18.97 5.06
CA ALA A 8 -23.21 17.90 5.00
C ALA A 8 -23.29 17.12 6.33
N CYS A 9 -22.14 16.73 6.91
CA CYS A 9 -22.10 16.06 8.19
C CYS A 9 -22.63 16.96 9.31
N THR A 10 -22.28 18.25 9.31
CA THR A 10 -22.76 19.22 10.28
C THR A 10 -24.28 19.37 10.24
N ARG A 11 -24.89 19.50 9.04
CA ARG A 11 -26.35 19.52 8.90
C ARG A 11 -27.00 18.22 9.37
N ALA A 12 -26.39 17.06 9.08
CA ALA A 12 -26.90 15.76 9.50
C ALA A 12 -26.85 15.59 11.03
N LEU A 13 -25.78 16.08 11.68
CA LEU A 13 -25.60 16.06 13.13
C LEU A 13 -26.56 17.01 13.85
N ALA A 14 -26.89 18.15 13.25
CA ALA A 14 -27.86 19.11 13.77
C ALA A 14 -29.33 18.73 13.46
N SER A 15 -29.56 17.69 12.66
CA SER A 15 -30.92 17.33 12.25
C SER A 15 -31.72 16.76 13.41
N PRO A 16 -32.97 17.21 13.65
CA PRO A 16 -33.84 16.60 14.66
C PRO A 16 -34.24 15.16 14.31
N ARG A 17 -33.97 14.71 13.07
CA ARG A 17 -34.17 13.32 12.63
C ARG A 17 -33.09 12.36 13.13
N LEU A 18 -31.97 12.87 13.64
CA LEU A 18 -30.95 12.07 14.31
C LEU A 18 -31.35 11.90 15.78
N LEU A 19 -32.09 10.83 16.06
CA LEU A 19 -32.60 10.58 17.41
C LEU A 19 -31.44 10.37 18.40
N PRO A 20 -31.58 10.75 19.69
CA PRO A 20 -30.55 10.53 20.71
C PRO A 20 -30.11 9.05 20.85
N THR A 21 -31.02 8.11 20.55
CA THR A 21 -30.77 6.67 20.57
C THR A 21 -29.96 6.17 19.36
N GLN A 22 -29.80 6.97 18.30
CA GLN A 22 -29.01 6.61 17.10
C GLN A 22 -27.51 6.88 17.30
N THR A 23 -26.97 6.40 18.41
CA THR A 23 -25.57 6.58 18.85
C THR A 23 -24.55 6.18 17.79
N LEU A 24 -24.71 5.00 17.16
CA LEU A 24 -23.82 4.53 16.10
C LEU A 24 -23.84 5.44 14.87
N ARG A 25 -25.02 5.93 14.47
CA ARG A 25 -25.16 6.85 13.33
C ARG A 25 -24.49 8.18 13.62
N LYS A 26 -24.66 8.71 14.84
CA LYS A 26 -23.99 9.92 15.31
C LYS A 26 -22.46 9.76 15.29
N ALA A 27 -21.94 8.67 15.86
CA ALA A 27 -20.51 8.36 15.84
C ALA A 27 -19.95 8.24 14.41
N HIS A 28 -20.70 7.63 13.49
CA HIS A 28 -20.32 7.51 12.09
C HIS A 28 -20.23 8.87 11.38
N LEU A 29 -21.21 9.77 11.61
CA LEU A 29 -21.22 11.12 11.05
C LEU A 29 -20.06 11.97 11.59
N LEU A 30 -19.77 11.88 12.90
CA LEU A 30 -18.64 12.57 13.53
C LEU A 30 -17.30 12.06 12.97
N ARG A 31 -17.12 10.74 12.83
CA ARG A 31 -15.92 10.17 12.21
C ARG A 31 -15.72 10.67 10.77
N ALA A 32 -16.79 10.69 9.97
CA ALA A 32 -16.71 11.17 8.59
C ALA A 32 -16.34 12.66 8.53
N ARG A 33 -16.86 13.47 9.47
CA ARG A 33 -16.51 14.89 9.59
C ARG A 33 -15.06 15.09 10.06
N ALA A 34 -14.59 14.31 11.03
CA ALA A 34 -13.18 14.32 11.46
C ALA A 34 -12.22 14.01 10.30
N ALA A 35 -12.52 12.98 9.51
CA ALA A 35 -11.75 12.64 8.32
C ALA A 35 -11.74 13.78 7.29
N ALA A 36 -12.86 14.48 7.11
CA ALA A 36 -12.91 15.66 6.26
C ALA A 36 -12.07 16.82 6.83
N HIS A 37 -12.16 17.11 8.13
CA HIS A 37 -11.31 18.11 8.80
C HIS A 37 -9.81 17.79 8.64
N LEU A 38 -9.40 16.53 8.82
CA LEU A 38 -8.02 16.11 8.58
C LEU A 38 -7.59 16.38 7.14
N ARG A 39 -8.43 16.06 6.15
CA ARG A 39 -8.13 16.37 4.74
C ARG A 39 -8.06 17.87 4.44
N ALA A 40 -8.74 18.71 5.24
CA ALA A 40 -8.67 20.17 5.15
C ALA A 40 -7.48 20.77 5.91
N GLY A 41 -6.73 19.98 6.69
CA GLY A 41 -5.67 20.49 7.57
C GLY A 41 -6.19 21.06 8.89
N GLU A 42 -7.47 20.87 9.21
CA GLU A 42 -8.10 21.36 10.42
C GLU A 42 -7.93 20.35 11.57
N ILE A 43 -6.72 20.31 12.15
CA ILE A 43 -6.33 19.26 13.12
C ILE A 43 -7.16 19.31 14.41
N ALA A 44 -7.31 20.49 15.03
CA ALA A 44 -8.06 20.62 16.28
C ALA A 44 -9.56 20.25 16.12
N PRO A 45 -10.29 20.73 15.10
CA PRO A 45 -11.65 20.25 14.83
C PRO A 45 -11.75 18.74 14.60
N ALA A 46 -10.78 18.15 13.90
CA ALA A 46 -10.75 16.70 13.70
C ALA A 46 -10.62 15.93 15.03
N LEU A 47 -9.70 16.35 15.90
CA LEU A 47 -9.51 15.73 17.22
C LEU A 47 -10.77 15.86 18.10
N ALA A 48 -11.45 17.01 18.06
CA ALA A 48 -12.71 17.22 18.76
C ALA A 48 -13.81 16.27 18.27
N ASP A 49 -13.95 16.10 16.95
CA ASP A 49 -14.92 15.16 16.36
C ASP A 49 -14.60 13.70 16.67
N ILE A 50 -13.32 13.32 16.72
CA ILE A 50 -12.91 11.96 17.12
C ILE A 50 -13.33 11.70 18.57
N ALA A 51 -13.02 12.62 19.49
CA ALA A 51 -13.42 12.49 20.89
C ALA A 51 -14.95 12.42 21.06
N ALA A 52 -15.69 13.27 20.33
CA ALA A 52 -17.15 13.25 20.34
C ALA A 52 -17.71 11.95 19.74
N ALA A 53 -17.05 11.36 18.74
CA ALA A 53 -17.47 10.09 18.14
C ALA A 53 -17.33 8.92 19.12
N GLU A 54 -16.24 8.88 19.90
CA GLU A 54 -16.01 7.88 20.95
C GLU A 54 -17.05 8.00 22.07
N GLN A 55 -17.32 9.22 22.54
CA GLN A 55 -18.39 9.48 23.51
C GLN A 55 -19.76 9.05 22.97
N ALA A 56 -20.05 9.36 21.70
CA ALA A 56 -21.30 9.00 21.07
C ALA A 56 -21.47 7.49 20.90
N ALA A 57 -20.38 6.71 20.79
CA ALA A 57 -20.45 5.26 20.70
C ALA A 57 -20.98 4.62 22.00
N GLY A 58 -20.62 5.20 23.15
CA GLY A 58 -21.10 4.76 24.46
C GLY A 58 -20.89 3.26 24.68
N PRO A 59 -21.93 2.49 25.07
CA PRO A 59 -21.81 1.04 25.32
C PRO A 59 -21.34 0.22 24.11
N LEU A 60 -21.53 0.70 22.88
CA LEU A 60 -21.08 -0.01 21.68
C LEU A 60 -19.56 -0.13 21.63
N SER A 61 -18.81 0.72 22.33
CA SER A 61 -17.35 0.63 22.40
C SER A 61 -16.84 -0.68 23.03
N ALA A 62 -17.67 -1.35 23.84
CA ALA A 62 -17.36 -2.65 24.42
C ALA A 62 -17.64 -3.83 23.45
N ASP A 63 -18.36 -3.59 22.35
CA ASP A 63 -18.58 -4.61 21.33
C ASP A 63 -17.30 -4.88 20.54
N ARG A 64 -16.91 -6.15 20.44
CA ARG A 64 -15.65 -6.55 19.79
C ARG A 64 -15.59 -6.18 18.31
N PHE A 65 -16.72 -6.21 17.59
CA PHE A 65 -16.76 -5.83 16.17
C PHE A 65 -16.65 -4.32 16.01
N TYR A 66 -17.34 -3.55 16.86
CA TYR A 66 -17.18 -2.10 16.89
C TYR A 66 -15.72 -1.71 17.16
N ALA A 67 -15.10 -2.31 18.19
CA ALA A 67 -13.72 -2.03 18.57
C ALA A 67 -12.74 -2.29 17.41
N ARG A 68 -12.95 -3.40 16.68
CA ARG A 68 -12.14 -3.76 15.51
C ARG A 68 -12.44 -2.92 14.26
N SER A 69 -13.62 -2.33 14.11
CA SER A 69 -13.96 -1.52 12.93
C SER A 69 -13.85 -0.02 13.21
N MET A 70 -14.82 0.54 13.93
CA MET A 70 -14.93 1.97 14.20
C MET A 70 -13.86 2.41 15.19
N GLY A 71 -13.58 1.60 16.21
CA GLY A 71 -12.53 1.87 17.20
C GLY A 71 -11.15 2.00 16.55
N VAL A 72 -10.78 1.03 15.71
CA VAL A 72 -9.54 1.10 14.90
C VAL A 72 -9.52 2.33 13.99
N SER A 73 -10.63 2.62 13.31
CA SER A 73 -10.73 3.82 12.45
C SER A 73 -10.46 5.12 13.22
N LEU A 74 -11.08 5.28 14.39
CA LEU A 74 -10.93 6.46 15.24
C LEU A 74 -9.50 6.54 15.80
N THR A 75 -8.92 5.41 16.17
CA THR A 75 -7.53 5.31 16.64
C THR A 75 -6.54 5.74 15.56
N LEU A 76 -6.70 5.27 14.32
CA LEU A 76 -5.84 5.66 13.20
C LEU A 76 -6.05 7.13 12.80
N LEU A 77 -7.29 7.63 12.76
CA LEU A 77 -7.54 9.05 12.50
C LEU A 77 -6.86 9.94 13.57
N ARG A 78 -6.91 9.53 14.84
CA ARG A 78 -6.20 10.24 15.92
C ARG A 78 -4.70 10.15 15.74
N ALA A 79 -4.15 8.98 15.41
CA ALA A 79 -2.73 8.81 15.14
C ALA A 79 -2.25 9.73 14.02
N MET A 80 -3.01 9.82 12.91
CA MET A 80 -2.72 10.73 11.80
C MET A 80 -2.80 12.20 12.22
N ALA A 81 -3.79 12.58 13.02
CA ALA A 81 -3.92 13.93 13.55
C ALA A 81 -2.72 14.33 14.42
N GLN A 82 -2.29 13.44 15.31
CA GLN A 82 -1.13 13.64 16.19
C GLN A 82 0.17 13.72 15.41
N ALA A 83 0.37 12.85 14.40
CA ALA A 83 1.54 12.92 13.53
C ALA A 83 1.63 14.27 12.82
N ARG A 84 0.49 14.80 12.34
CA ARG A 84 0.44 16.12 11.70
C ARG A 84 0.61 17.29 12.65
N GLN A 85 0.39 17.09 13.95
CA GLN A 85 0.69 18.06 15.00
C GLN A 85 2.18 18.00 15.43
N GLY A 86 2.94 17.02 14.95
CA GLY A 86 4.33 16.77 15.34
C GLY A 86 4.51 15.86 16.56
N ASP A 87 3.41 15.36 17.15
CA ASP A 87 3.47 14.42 18.28
C ASP A 87 3.61 12.97 17.79
N LEU A 88 4.80 12.67 17.28
CA LEU A 88 5.13 11.34 16.74
C LEU A 88 5.11 10.24 17.82
N ALA A 89 5.44 10.57 19.07
CA ALA A 89 5.43 9.58 20.15
C ALA A 89 3.99 9.05 20.41
N VAL A 90 3.01 9.95 20.49
CA VAL A 90 1.60 9.57 20.63
C VAL A 90 1.10 8.92 19.35
N ALA A 91 1.44 9.46 18.17
CA ALA A 91 1.00 8.93 16.89
C ALA A 91 1.44 7.48 16.67
N THR A 92 2.73 7.17 16.91
CA THR A 92 3.26 5.81 16.73
C THR A 92 2.68 4.83 17.74
N THR A 93 2.41 5.26 18.98
CA THR A 93 1.74 4.43 19.99
C THR A 93 0.32 4.05 19.54
N LEU A 94 -0.47 5.02 19.10
CA LEU A 94 -1.82 4.78 18.58
C LEU A 94 -1.82 3.93 17.31
N ALA A 95 -0.86 4.15 16.41
CA ALA A 95 -0.68 3.33 15.21
C ALA A 95 -0.42 1.85 15.57
N ARG A 96 0.49 1.58 16.51
CA ARG A 96 0.76 0.22 17.00
C ARG A 96 -0.47 -0.40 17.67
N GLN A 97 -1.24 0.37 18.44
CA GLN A 97 -2.49 -0.09 19.04
C GLN A 97 -3.50 -0.52 17.97
N ALA A 98 -3.70 0.29 16.93
CA ALA A 98 -4.58 -0.04 15.82
C ALA A 98 -4.10 -1.29 15.05
N MET A 99 -2.79 -1.38 14.77
CA MET A 99 -2.17 -2.54 14.11
C MET A 99 -2.33 -3.82 14.94
N ALA A 100 -2.18 -3.75 16.26
CA ALA A 100 -2.37 -4.89 17.16
C ALA A 100 -3.84 -5.32 17.25
N ALA A 101 -4.77 -4.37 17.13
CA ALA A 101 -6.20 -4.67 17.10
C ALA A 101 -6.61 -5.42 15.81
N ARG A 102 -5.92 -5.20 14.68
CA ARG A 102 -6.14 -5.97 13.43
C ARG A 102 -4.80 -6.33 12.74
N PRO A 103 -4.10 -7.36 13.24
CA PRO A 103 -2.79 -7.74 12.70
C PRO A 103 -2.86 -8.27 11.26
N TYR A 104 -4.04 -8.69 10.79
CA TYR A 104 -4.25 -9.34 9.50
C TYR A 104 -4.98 -8.47 8.46
N ALA A 105 -5.37 -7.23 8.82
CA ALA A 105 -6.00 -6.28 7.90
C ALA A 105 -4.93 -5.42 7.22
N TRP A 106 -4.80 -5.54 5.89
CA TRP A 106 -3.70 -4.93 5.16
C TRP A 106 -3.75 -3.40 5.18
N GLU A 107 -4.93 -2.78 5.02
CA GLU A 107 -5.03 -1.31 5.07
C GLU A 107 -4.61 -0.77 6.44
N VAL A 108 -4.98 -1.47 7.53
CA VAL A 108 -4.60 -1.08 8.90
C VAL A 108 -3.08 -1.15 9.06
N GLN A 109 -2.46 -2.25 8.61
CA GLN A 109 -1.01 -2.39 8.63
C GLN A 109 -0.33 -1.34 7.75
N GLN A 110 -0.88 -1.02 6.58
CA GLN A 110 -0.34 -0.03 5.66
C GLN A 110 -0.34 1.38 6.28
N VAL A 111 -1.47 1.83 6.82
CA VAL A 111 -1.55 3.17 7.43
C VAL A 111 -0.71 3.24 8.70
N GLY A 112 -0.76 2.20 9.53
CA GLY A 112 0.06 2.12 10.73
C GLY A 112 1.55 2.25 10.41
N ASN A 113 2.04 1.49 9.42
CA ASN A 113 3.43 1.60 8.96
C ASN A 113 3.77 2.98 8.39
N ALA A 114 2.86 3.60 7.63
CA ALA A 114 3.09 4.95 7.12
C ALA A 114 3.30 5.98 8.24
N ILE A 115 2.61 5.82 9.38
CA ILE A 115 2.80 6.66 10.57
C ILE A 115 4.12 6.33 11.27
N LEU A 116 4.43 5.03 11.42
CA LEU A 116 5.71 4.61 12.02
C LEU A 116 6.92 5.12 11.23
N GLN A 117 6.84 5.19 9.91
CA GLN A 117 7.90 5.70 9.03
C GLN A 117 8.19 7.19 9.22
N LEU A 118 7.32 7.94 9.89
CA LEU A 118 7.57 9.34 10.22
C LEU A 118 8.52 9.50 11.42
N ASP A 119 8.65 8.46 12.23
CA ASP A 119 9.59 8.41 13.34
C ASP A 119 10.97 7.95 12.83
N PRO A 120 12.00 8.83 12.85
CA PRO A 120 13.35 8.46 12.41
C PRO A 120 13.97 7.32 13.23
N GLY A 121 13.44 7.06 14.44
CA GLY A 121 13.85 5.93 15.29
C GLY A 121 13.17 4.60 14.96
N ALA A 122 12.24 4.57 13.99
CA ALA A 122 11.52 3.35 13.65
C ALA A 122 12.46 2.31 13.03
N THR A 123 12.46 1.11 13.63
CA THR A 123 13.24 -0.03 13.15
C THR A 123 12.56 -0.73 11.98
N ALA A 124 13.35 -1.31 11.06
CA ALA A 124 12.86 -2.12 9.94
C ALA A 124 11.82 -3.21 10.32
N GLY A 125 11.92 -3.76 11.55
CA GLY A 125 11.00 -4.76 12.09
C GLY A 125 9.52 -4.32 12.14
N ALA A 126 9.24 -3.01 12.13
CA ALA A 126 7.88 -2.47 12.09
C ALA A 126 7.09 -2.93 10.84
N THR A 127 7.80 -3.15 9.73
CA THR A 127 7.20 -3.48 8.43
C THR A 127 6.96 -4.98 8.20
N ALA A 128 7.49 -5.84 9.06
CA ALA A 128 7.47 -7.29 8.87
C ALA A 128 6.04 -7.85 8.74
N GLY A 129 5.08 -7.31 9.51
CA GLY A 129 3.67 -7.69 9.40
C GLY A 129 3.08 -7.40 8.01
N LEU A 130 3.39 -6.23 7.45
CA LEU A 130 2.88 -5.82 6.14
C LEU A 130 3.47 -6.67 5.01
N LEU A 131 4.78 -6.98 5.08
CA LEU A 131 5.47 -7.80 4.08
C LEU A 131 4.94 -9.24 4.01
N ARG A 132 4.43 -9.78 5.11
CA ARG A 132 3.78 -11.11 5.14
C ARG A 132 2.39 -11.09 4.50
N LEU A 133 1.66 -9.98 4.61
CA LEU A 133 0.30 -9.85 4.11
C LEU A 133 0.21 -9.49 2.62
N ASP A 134 1.24 -8.85 2.08
CA ASP A 134 1.29 -8.43 0.69
C ASP A 134 2.73 -8.42 0.16
N PRO A 135 3.08 -9.33 -0.76
CA PRO A 135 4.41 -9.34 -1.37
C PRO A 135 4.72 -8.06 -2.18
N GLY A 136 3.69 -7.37 -2.68
CA GLY A 136 3.86 -6.09 -3.38
C GLY A 136 4.23 -4.93 -2.45
N ALA A 137 4.03 -5.07 -1.14
CA ALA A 137 4.31 -4.02 -0.18
C ALA A 137 5.81 -3.70 -0.05
N ALA A 138 6.69 -4.68 -0.30
CA ALA A 138 8.14 -4.49 -0.21
C ALA A 138 8.62 -3.37 -1.14
N SER A 139 8.18 -3.39 -2.39
CA SER A 139 8.52 -2.38 -3.41
C SER A 139 8.06 -0.98 -3.01
N MET A 140 6.82 -0.88 -2.51
CA MET A 140 6.23 0.38 -2.04
C MET A 140 6.98 0.92 -0.82
N LEU A 141 7.30 0.07 0.15
CA LEU A 141 8.04 0.44 1.35
C LEU A 141 9.46 0.89 1.01
N LEU A 142 10.17 0.17 0.13
CA LEU A 142 11.52 0.56 -0.31
C LEU A 142 11.53 1.98 -0.90
N ILE A 143 10.58 2.29 -1.79
CA ILE A 143 10.46 3.63 -2.38
C ILE A 143 10.17 4.69 -1.31
N ARG A 144 9.36 4.38 -0.29
CA ARG A 144 9.10 5.30 0.82
C ARG A 144 10.32 5.54 1.69
N GLU A 145 11.04 4.48 2.07
CA GLU A 145 12.30 4.60 2.82
C GLU A 145 13.34 5.43 2.04
N ALA A 146 13.43 5.23 0.72
CA ALA A 146 14.31 6.03 -0.13
C ALA A 146 13.88 7.51 -0.18
N ALA A 147 12.57 7.77 -0.30
CA ALA A 147 12.02 9.13 -0.29
C ALA A 147 12.22 9.84 1.07
N ALA A 148 12.19 9.09 2.18
CA ALA A 148 12.47 9.58 3.53
C ALA A 148 13.97 9.73 3.83
N GLY A 149 14.85 9.20 2.98
CA GLY A 149 16.31 9.22 3.19
C GLY A 149 16.81 8.14 4.16
N HIS A 150 15.99 7.13 4.47
CA HIS A 150 16.36 6.01 5.32
C HIS A 150 17.13 4.94 4.52
N PHE A 151 18.30 5.32 3.99
CA PHE A 151 19.04 4.48 3.05
C PHE A 151 19.51 3.14 3.63
N ALA A 152 19.76 3.05 4.94
CA ALA A 152 20.05 1.78 5.60
C ALA A 152 18.86 0.79 5.50
N ASN A 153 17.62 1.28 5.66
CA ASN A 153 16.41 0.47 5.52
C ASN A 153 16.21 0.04 4.05
N VAL A 154 16.49 0.93 3.08
CA VAL A 154 16.45 0.58 1.65
C VAL A 154 17.34 -0.62 1.34
N VAL A 155 18.58 -0.63 1.85
CA VAL A 155 19.51 -1.75 1.67
C VAL A 155 19.00 -3.02 2.37
N ALA A 156 18.53 -2.90 3.62
CA ALA A 156 18.00 -4.04 4.38
C ALA A 156 16.76 -4.68 3.73
N MET A 157 15.95 -3.89 3.02
CA MET A 157 14.74 -4.36 2.33
C MET A 157 15.01 -4.95 0.95
N ARG A 158 16.20 -4.75 0.37
CA ARG A 158 16.47 -5.07 -1.04
C ARG A 158 16.14 -6.51 -1.41
N ASP A 159 16.47 -7.46 -0.52
CA ASP A 159 16.27 -8.89 -0.77
C ASP A 159 14.79 -9.32 -0.71
N ALA A 160 13.95 -8.52 -0.04
CA ALA A 160 12.51 -8.74 -0.01
C ALA A 160 11.79 -8.15 -1.24
N VAL A 161 12.47 -7.30 -2.02
CA VAL A 161 11.91 -6.63 -3.20
C VAL A 161 12.19 -7.42 -4.47
N VAL A 162 11.13 -7.87 -5.12
CA VAL A 162 11.20 -8.43 -6.47
C VAL A 162 10.98 -7.31 -7.48
N ALA A 163 12.07 -6.83 -8.07
CA ALA A 163 12.00 -5.90 -9.20
C ALA A 163 11.70 -6.69 -10.47
N GLU A 164 10.43 -6.75 -10.86
CA GLU A 164 10.05 -7.36 -12.13
C GLU A 164 10.40 -6.40 -13.28
N TRP A 165 11.36 -6.80 -14.12
CA TRP A 165 11.70 -6.07 -15.32
C TRP A 165 10.94 -6.64 -16.52
N PRO A 166 10.43 -5.81 -17.45
CA PRO A 166 9.94 -6.35 -18.70
C PRO A 166 11.08 -7.08 -19.43
N THR A 167 10.78 -8.23 -20.01
CA THR A 167 11.75 -9.03 -20.76
C THR A 167 11.71 -8.71 -22.25
N GLU A 168 10.58 -8.22 -22.74
CA GLU A 168 10.36 -7.85 -24.13
C GLU A 168 10.59 -6.36 -24.36
N ARG A 169 10.95 -6.01 -25.60
CA ARG A 169 10.99 -4.61 -26.01
C ARG A 169 9.61 -4.00 -25.94
N LEU A 170 9.52 -2.83 -25.33
CA LEU A 170 8.29 -2.08 -25.22
C LEU A 170 7.84 -1.57 -26.59
N ALA A 171 6.53 -1.57 -26.82
CA ALA A 171 5.95 -0.92 -27.98
C ALA A 171 6.24 0.60 -27.94
N PRO A 172 6.42 1.26 -29.11
CA PRO A 172 6.61 2.71 -29.23
C PRO A 172 5.68 3.57 -28.36
N MET A 173 4.41 3.19 -28.28
CA MET A 173 3.36 3.93 -27.56
C MET A 173 3.14 3.46 -26.12
N ALA A 174 3.94 2.52 -25.60
CA ALA A 174 3.72 1.90 -24.30
C ALA A 174 3.67 2.93 -23.15
N PHE A 175 4.54 3.94 -23.18
CA PHE A 175 4.56 4.99 -22.15
C PHE A 175 3.39 5.97 -22.28
N VAL A 176 3.04 6.37 -23.52
CA VAL A 176 1.92 7.27 -23.78
C VAL A 176 0.60 6.63 -23.33
N MET A 177 0.44 5.34 -23.60
CA MET A 177 -0.74 4.57 -23.23
C MET A 177 -0.72 4.06 -21.78
N ARG A 178 0.36 4.34 -21.02
CA ARG A 178 0.59 3.79 -19.67
C ARG A 178 0.40 2.27 -19.60
N ALA A 179 0.90 1.58 -20.63
CA ALA A 179 0.83 0.14 -20.72
C ALA A 179 1.47 -0.52 -19.47
N PRO A 180 0.95 -1.66 -18.99
CA PRO A 180 1.46 -2.31 -17.78
C PRO A 180 2.99 -2.50 -17.77
N ALA A 181 3.58 -2.94 -18.88
CA ALA A 181 5.02 -3.14 -19.02
C ALA A 181 5.85 -1.84 -18.91
N ALA A 182 5.29 -0.69 -19.31
CA ALA A 182 5.96 0.60 -19.14
C ALA A 182 5.95 1.04 -17.66
N ASN A 183 4.84 0.82 -16.95
CA ASN A 183 4.76 1.08 -15.51
C ASN A 183 5.69 0.13 -14.72
N GLN A 184 5.77 -1.13 -15.14
CA GLN A 184 6.67 -2.14 -14.60
C GLN A 184 8.15 -1.72 -14.75
N LEU A 185 8.55 -1.26 -15.95
CA LEU A 185 9.88 -0.70 -16.18
C LEU A 185 10.19 0.48 -15.25
N LEU A 186 9.28 1.45 -15.17
CA LEU A 186 9.48 2.64 -14.32
C LEU A 186 9.64 2.26 -12.85
N ALA A 187 8.81 1.35 -12.34
CA ALA A 187 8.89 0.87 -10.96
C ALA A 187 10.24 0.16 -10.71
N ALA A 188 10.63 -0.79 -11.56
CA ALA A 188 11.89 -1.52 -11.44
C ALA A 188 13.11 -0.60 -11.50
N LEU A 189 13.08 0.38 -12.42
CA LEU A 189 14.15 1.36 -12.57
C LEU A 189 14.30 2.26 -11.34
N VAL A 190 13.20 2.82 -10.83
CA VAL A 190 13.23 3.67 -9.63
C VAL A 190 13.79 2.91 -8.44
N MET A 191 13.29 1.70 -8.18
CA MET A 191 13.77 0.86 -7.06
C MET A 191 15.26 0.53 -7.19
N THR A 192 15.74 0.22 -8.41
CA THR A 192 17.14 -0.13 -8.64
C THR A 192 18.07 1.07 -8.45
N LEU A 193 17.67 2.26 -8.93
CA LEU A 193 18.46 3.48 -8.76
C LEU A 193 18.46 3.96 -7.31
N ASP A 194 17.33 3.86 -6.60
CA ASP A 194 17.25 4.18 -5.17
C ASP A 194 18.10 3.19 -4.34
N THR A 195 18.11 1.90 -4.71
CA THR A 195 19.00 0.89 -4.09
C THR A 195 20.47 1.21 -4.36
N ALA A 196 20.82 1.55 -5.61
CA ALA A 196 22.20 1.90 -5.98
C ALA A 196 22.70 3.09 -5.16
N TYR A 197 21.87 4.13 -5.03
CA TYR A 197 22.19 5.28 -4.18
C TYR A 197 22.32 4.88 -2.71
N ALA A 198 21.39 4.09 -2.18
CA ALA A 198 21.41 3.65 -0.80
C ALA A 198 22.66 2.82 -0.44
N ARG A 199 23.09 1.94 -1.35
CA ARG A 199 24.36 1.19 -1.24
C ARG A 199 25.56 2.12 -1.23
N ALA A 200 25.61 3.11 -2.13
CA ALA A 200 26.67 4.12 -2.11
C ALA A 200 26.67 4.93 -0.81
N ALA A 201 25.50 5.27 -0.29
CA ALA A 201 25.35 6.02 0.96
C ALA A 201 25.81 5.24 2.19
N THR A 202 25.65 3.92 2.17
CA THR A 202 26.01 2.99 3.25
C THR A 202 27.40 2.34 3.08
N GLY A 203 28.14 2.71 2.02
CA GLY A 203 29.53 2.28 1.80
C GLY A 203 29.71 1.03 0.92
N ASP A 204 28.64 0.40 0.44
CA ASP A 204 28.70 -0.68 -0.56
C ASP A 204 28.88 -0.10 -1.98
N VAL A 205 30.10 0.40 -2.24
CA VAL A 205 30.46 1.02 -3.52
C VAL A 205 30.37 0.03 -4.69
N ALA A 206 30.80 -1.22 -4.49
CA ALA A 206 30.79 -2.23 -5.54
C ALA A 206 29.34 -2.62 -5.91
N GLY A 207 28.47 -2.81 -4.91
CA GLY A 207 27.06 -3.08 -5.14
C GLY A 207 26.33 -1.92 -5.81
N ALA A 208 26.65 -0.67 -5.44
CA ALA A 208 26.09 0.52 -6.09
C ALA A 208 26.43 0.59 -7.59
N ARG A 209 27.70 0.36 -7.95
CA ARG A 209 28.14 0.32 -9.37
C ARG A 209 27.44 -0.78 -10.15
N ARG A 210 27.30 -1.96 -9.55
CA ARG A 210 26.60 -3.11 -10.17
C ARG A 210 25.15 -2.79 -10.46
N ASP A 211 24.41 -2.24 -9.49
CA ASP A 211 22.99 -1.91 -9.67
C ASP A 211 22.79 -0.81 -10.72
N LEU A 212 23.68 0.19 -10.76
CA LEU A 212 23.64 1.24 -11.78
C LEU A 212 23.91 0.69 -13.19
N ALA A 213 24.89 -0.22 -13.32
CA ALA A 213 25.18 -0.89 -14.58
C ALA A 213 24.01 -1.78 -15.03
N GLU A 214 23.40 -2.53 -14.11
CA GLU A 214 22.21 -3.33 -14.38
C GLU A 214 21.04 -2.45 -14.87
N ALA A 215 20.74 -1.36 -14.17
CA ALA A 215 19.66 -0.45 -14.55
C ALA A 215 19.83 0.07 -16.00
N ARG A 216 21.05 0.51 -16.36
CA ARG A 216 21.37 0.95 -17.73
C ARG A 216 21.19 -0.16 -18.75
N ALA A 217 21.73 -1.35 -18.48
CA ALA A 217 21.65 -2.50 -19.39
C ALA A 217 20.20 -2.95 -19.61
N ARG A 218 19.40 -3.02 -18.54
CA ARG A 218 17.97 -3.41 -18.59
C ARG A 218 17.16 -2.41 -19.42
N VAL A 219 17.34 -1.10 -19.18
CA VAL A 219 16.64 -0.06 -19.95
C VAL A 219 17.02 -0.14 -21.43
N ALA A 220 18.30 -0.26 -21.75
CA ALA A 220 18.75 -0.39 -23.15
C ALA A 220 18.15 -1.63 -23.85
N ALA A 221 17.96 -2.74 -23.14
CA ALA A 221 17.40 -3.97 -23.69
C ALA A 221 15.91 -3.85 -24.04
N VAL A 222 15.13 -3.11 -23.24
CA VAL A 222 13.66 -3.05 -23.33
C VAL A 222 13.12 -1.82 -24.04
N MET A 223 13.93 -0.77 -24.21
CA MET A 223 13.47 0.45 -24.86
C MET A 223 13.12 0.19 -26.34
N PRO A 224 12.05 0.82 -26.87
CA PRO A 224 11.70 0.71 -28.28
C PRO A 224 12.85 1.22 -29.14
N THR A 225 13.13 0.55 -30.26
CA THR A 225 14.00 1.10 -31.31
C THR A 225 13.28 2.26 -32.00
N VAL A 226 13.93 3.40 -32.14
CA VAL A 226 13.39 4.53 -32.94
C VAL A 226 13.26 4.04 -34.38
N PRO A 227 12.04 3.95 -34.93
CA PRO A 227 11.88 3.62 -36.34
C PRO A 227 12.53 4.71 -37.17
N VAL A 228 13.31 4.34 -38.18
CA VAL A 228 13.75 5.30 -39.20
C VAL A 228 12.49 5.73 -39.95
N ALA A 229 12.00 6.95 -39.67
CA ALA A 229 10.83 7.46 -40.35
C ALA A 229 11.16 7.65 -41.84
N PRO A 230 10.31 7.16 -42.77
CA PRO A 230 10.47 7.53 -44.17
C PRO A 230 10.33 9.06 -44.31
N GLU A 231 11.14 9.65 -45.18
CA GLU A 231 11.14 11.09 -45.45
C GLU A 231 9.72 11.62 -45.67
N GLY A 232 9.34 12.66 -44.94
CA GLY A 232 8.05 13.34 -45.08
C GLY A 232 6.90 12.81 -44.20
N ALA A 233 7.09 11.74 -43.43
CA ALA A 233 6.05 11.24 -42.54
C ALA A 233 6.09 11.93 -41.16
N SER A 234 5.10 12.78 -40.85
CA SER A 234 4.89 13.36 -39.52
C SER A 234 4.44 12.27 -38.53
N THR A 235 5.41 11.58 -37.93
CA THR A 235 5.16 10.25 -37.35
C THR A 235 5.49 10.11 -35.86
N PRO A 236 4.94 9.06 -35.20
CA PRO A 236 5.25 8.61 -33.84
C PRO A 236 6.74 8.50 -33.46
N ALA A 237 7.68 8.65 -34.39
CA ALA A 237 9.11 8.68 -34.10
C ALA A 237 9.50 9.80 -33.12
N ALA A 238 8.90 11.00 -33.24
CA ALA A 238 9.20 12.12 -32.34
C ALA A 238 8.73 11.88 -30.90
N SER A 239 7.60 11.15 -30.71
CA SER A 239 7.13 10.83 -29.37
C SER A 239 7.98 9.73 -28.71
N VAL A 240 8.43 8.73 -29.48
CA VAL A 240 9.36 7.70 -28.99
C VAL A 240 10.70 8.30 -28.58
N ASP A 241 11.26 9.19 -29.40
CA ASP A 241 12.52 9.87 -29.12
C ASP A 241 12.41 10.80 -27.89
N GLY A 242 11.28 11.51 -27.75
CA GLY A 242 10.99 12.32 -26.57
C GLY A 242 10.90 11.51 -25.28
N VAL A 243 10.28 10.32 -25.33
CA VAL A 243 10.20 9.41 -24.17
C VAL A 243 11.58 8.84 -23.84
N ARG A 244 12.34 8.41 -24.85
CA ARG A 244 13.69 7.87 -24.67
C ARG A 244 14.63 8.91 -24.06
N SER A 245 14.72 10.10 -24.64
CA SER A 245 15.56 11.19 -24.13
C SER A 245 15.16 11.61 -22.71
N THR A 246 13.87 11.55 -22.36
CA THR A 246 13.41 11.80 -20.98
C THR A 246 13.87 10.71 -20.02
N MET A 247 13.81 9.44 -20.42
CA MET A 247 14.30 8.31 -19.62
C MET A 247 15.81 8.36 -19.44
N GLU A 248 16.57 8.64 -20.51
CA GLU A 248 18.03 8.78 -20.45
C GLU A 248 18.44 9.92 -19.52
N ARG A 249 17.80 11.10 -19.64
CA ARG A 249 18.03 12.22 -18.70
C ARG A 249 17.74 11.85 -17.25
N PHE A 250 16.65 11.12 -17.01
CA PHE A 250 16.30 10.65 -15.67
C PHE A 250 17.38 9.71 -15.09
N ILE A 251 17.83 8.73 -15.90
CA ILE A 251 18.89 7.79 -15.52
C ILE A 251 20.20 8.54 -15.27
N ASP A 252 20.61 9.44 -16.17
CA ASP A 252 21.87 10.19 -16.04
C ASP A 252 21.87 11.13 -14.84
N GLN A 253 20.72 11.73 -14.51
CA GLN A 253 20.59 12.54 -13.31
C GLN A 253 20.78 11.69 -12.05
N ARG A 254 20.13 10.52 -11.95
CA ARG A 254 20.28 9.61 -10.81
C ARG A 254 21.66 8.97 -10.75
N ALA A 255 22.23 8.58 -11.90
CA ALA A 255 23.57 8.03 -12.02
C ALA A 255 24.62 8.99 -11.45
N ARG A 256 24.53 10.28 -11.80
CA ARG A 256 25.43 11.31 -11.25
C ARG A 256 25.33 11.41 -9.73
N GLN A 257 24.14 11.29 -9.14
CA GLN A 257 24.01 11.27 -7.68
C GLN A 257 24.71 10.04 -7.07
N VAL A 258 24.55 8.87 -7.68
CA VAL A 258 25.20 7.61 -7.25
C VAL A 258 26.72 7.72 -7.38
N ASP A 259 27.23 8.15 -8.54
CA ASP A 259 28.66 8.27 -8.83
C ASP A 259 29.33 9.32 -7.93
N ALA A 260 28.67 10.46 -7.68
CA ALA A 260 29.17 11.47 -6.74
C ALA A 260 29.19 10.93 -5.30
N ARG A 261 28.17 10.16 -4.89
CA ARG A 261 28.14 9.56 -3.56
C ARG A 261 29.20 8.47 -3.37
N ILE A 262 29.47 7.69 -4.42
CA ILE A 262 30.59 6.75 -4.49
C ILE A 262 31.93 7.50 -4.38
N ALA A 263 32.11 8.59 -5.13
CA ALA A 263 33.34 9.36 -5.10
C ALA A 263 33.61 9.93 -3.68
N ILE A 264 32.58 10.40 -2.97
CA ILE A 264 32.70 10.78 -1.55
C ILE A 264 33.15 9.60 -0.68
N ALA A 265 32.55 8.42 -0.85
CA ALA A 265 32.91 7.22 -0.08
C ALA A 265 34.36 6.75 -0.35
N GLU A 266 34.90 7.04 -1.54
CA GLU A 266 36.28 6.73 -1.92
C GLU A 266 37.27 7.88 -1.62
N ASN A 267 36.87 8.90 -0.84
CA ASN A 267 37.67 10.10 -0.55
C ASN A 267 38.05 10.96 -1.78
N ARG A 268 37.28 10.85 -2.87
CA ARG A 268 37.41 11.65 -4.10
C ARG A 268 36.39 12.80 -4.15
N SER A 269 36.34 13.61 -3.08
CA SER A 269 35.34 14.69 -2.95
C SER A 269 35.47 15.80 -4.00
N ALA A 270 36.67 15.98 -4.58
CA ALA A 270 36.87 16.87 -5.73
C ALA A 270 36.14 16.39 -7.00
N ASP A 271 36.17 15.08 -7.28
CA ASP A 271 35.47 14.48 -8.42
C ASP A 271 33.95 14.59 -8.24
N ALA A 272 33.47 14.37 -7.02
CA ALA A 272 32.06 14.56 -6.67
C ALA A 272 31.63 16.03 -6.89
N LEU A 273 32.42 16.98 -6.41
CA LEU A 273 32.13 18.41 -6.60
C LEU A 273 32.11 18.80 -8.08
N GLY A 274 33.09 18.33 -8.86
CA GLY A 274 33.15 18.57 -10.30
C GLY A 274 31.97 17.96 -11.06
N ALA A 275 31.52 16.77 -10.68
CA ALA A 275 30.38 16.10 -11.31
C ALA A 275 29.03 16.79 -11.07
N LEU A 276 28.89 17.54 -9.97
CA LEU A 276 27.66 18.26 -9.61
C LEU A 276 27.66 19.72 -10.10
N ALA A 277 28.83 20.28 -10.42
CA ALA A 277 28.95 21.67 -10.88
C ALA A 277 28.13 21.89 -12.16
N GLY A 278 27.27 22.92 -12.15
CA GLY A 278 26.42 23.29 -13.30
C GLY A 278 25.31 22.30 -13.66
N THR A 279 25.10 21.24 -12.86
CA THR A 279 24.08 20.23 -13.13
C THR A 279 22.84 20.45 -12.25
N PRO A 280 21.63 20.53 -12.81
CA PRO A 280 20.40 20.57 -12.02
C PRO A 280 20.23 19.31 -11.16
N LEU A 281 20.11 19.49 -9.85
CA LEU A 281 19.88 18.38 -8.91
C LEU A 281 18.39 18.19 -8.64
N PRO A 282 17.91 16.95 -8.50
CA PRO A 282 16.51 16.70 -8.18
C PRO A 282 16.19 17.06 -6.73
N HIS A 283 14.98 17.51 -6.44
CA HIS A 283 14.52 17.79 -5.08
C HIS A 283 14.08 16.48 -4.41
N ASN A 284 15.02 15.78 -3.78
CA ASN A 284 14.77 14.51 -3.10
C ASN A 284 15.77 14.27 -1.95
N ALA A 285 15.47 13.29 -1.10
CA ALA A 285 16.32 12.96 0.04
C ALA A 285 17.74 12.53 -0.35
N ALA A 286 17.93 11.91 -1.52
CA ALA A 286 19.25 11.57 -2.05
C ALA A 286 20.11 12.80 -2.35
N THR A 287 19.52 13.89 -2.86
CA THR A 287 20.26 15.15 -3.02
C THR A 287 20.64 15.75 -1.68
N VAL A 288 19.73 15.73 -0.71
CA VAL A 288 20.00 16.24 0.65
C VAL A 288 21.15 15.48 1.32
N ASP A 289 21.12 14.15 1.30
CA ASP A 289 22.21 13.31 1.84
C ASP A 289 23.52 13.58 1.11
N LEU A 290 23.48 13.62 -0.23
CA LEU A 290 24.65 13.84 -1.05
C LEU A 290 25.34 15.17 -0.70
N LEU A 291 24.58 16.26 -0.62
CA LEU A 291 25.12 17.59 -0.31
C LEU A 291 25.65 17.68 1.13
N LYS A 292 24.96 17.05 2.10
CA LYS A 292 25.46 16.95 3.49
C LYS A 292 26.77 16.16 3.57
N ALA A 293 26.83 15.00 2.92
CA ALA A 293 28.02 14.16 2.87
C ALA A 293 29.17 14.87 2.17
N LEU A 294 28.90 15.56 1.05
CA LEU A 294 29.90 16.32 0.30
C LEU A 294 30.47 17.47 1.13
N LYS A 295 29.61 18.27 1.77
CA LYS A 295 30.02 19.39 2.63
C LYS A 295 30.95 18.94 3.76
N LYS A 296 30.73 17.74 4.31
CA LYS A 296 31.61 17.13 5.33
C LYS A 296 32.94 16.62 4.74
N ALA A 297 32.95 16.20 3.48
CA ALA A 297 34.11 15.57 2.84
C ALA A 297 35.03 16.55 2.08
N VAL A 298 34.58 17.77 1.78
CA VAL A 298 35.41 18.79 1.12
C VAL A 298 36.24 19.58 2.14
N PRO A 299 37.44 20.08 1.75
CA PRO A 299 38.18 21.05 2.53
C PRO A 299 37.35 22.29 2.91
N ALA A 300 37.63 22.90 4.06
CA ALA A 300 36.83 24.00 4.61
C ALA A 300 36.76 25.23 3.68
N ASP A 301 37.85 25.52 2.96
CA ASP A 301 37.94 26.60 1.96
C ASP A 301 37.04 26.34 0.73
N LYS A 302 36.64 25.09 0.49
CA LYS A 302 35.75 24.69 -0.60
C LYS A 302 34.31 24.41 -0.14
N ALA A 303 34.03 24.43 1.16
CA ALA A 303 32.70 24.14 1.69
C ALA A 303 31.62 25.11 1.17
N ALA A 304 32.01 26.36 0.83
CA ALA A 304 31.12 27.35 0.23
C ALA A 304 30.71 27.04 -1.21
N LEU A 305 31.43 26.14 -1.90
CA LEU A 305 31.09 25.69 -3.26
C LEU A 305 30.00 24.61 -3.25
N VAL A 306 29.71 24.01 -2.10
CA VAL A 306 28.65 23.00 -1.98
C VAL A 306 27.31 23.72 -1.78
N PRO A 307 26.31 23.49 -2.66
CA PRO A 307 24.99 24.06 -2.49
C PRO A 307 24.38 23.75 -1.12
N ASP A 308 23.61 24.69 -0.60
CA ASP A 308 22.84 24.44 0.63
C ASP A 308 21.84 23.29 0.39
N PRO A 309 21.81 22.23 1.23
CA PRO A 309 20.82 21.18 1.10
C PRO A 309 19.38 21.64 1.38
N GLY A 310 19.18 22.78 2.07
CA GLY A 310 17.85 23.29 2.47
C GLY A 310 16.82 23.35 1.33
N PRO A 311 17.10 24.02 0.19
CA PRO A 311 16.20 24.09 -0.96
C PRO A 311 15.91 22.76 -1.65
N PHE A 312 16.79 21.76 -1.48
CA PHE A 312 16.62 20.42 -2.08
C PHE A 312 15.96 19.42 -1.15
N ALA A 313 15.83 19.77 0.13
CA ALA A 313 14.93 19.06 1.00
C ALA A 313 13.60 19.02 0.26
N PRO A 314 13.06 17.82 -0.06
CA PRO A 314 11.63 17.78 -0.22
C PRO A 314 11.08 18.49 1.03
N SER A 315 9.96 19.17 0.92
CA SER A 315 9.16 19.41 2.11
C SER A 315 8.73 18.02 2.59
N ALA A 316 9.65 17.26 3.22
CA ALA A 316 9.50 15.87 3.57
C ALA A 316 8.27 15.75 4.47
N ASP A 317 8.11 16.77 5.32
CA ASP A 317 6.94 17.02 6.15
C ASP A 317 5.66 17.22 5.32
N GLU A 318 5.67 18.00 4.24
CA GLU A 318 4.48 18.19 3.37
C GLU A 318 4.17 16.93 2.56
N GLY A 319 5.17 16.28 1.96
CA GLY A 319 5.00 15.06 1.18
C GLY A 319 4.50 13.90 2.04
N ALA A 320 5.04 13.77 3.25
CA ALA A 320 4.57 12.80 4.23
C ALA A 320 3.16 13.13 4.74
N ALA A 321 2.87 14.40 5.05
CA ALA A 321 1.53 14.83 5.45
C ALA A 321 0.51 14.60 4.33
N GLU A 322 0.86 14.90 3.08
CA GLU A 322 0.00 14.66 1.93
C GLU A 322 -0.22 13.16 1.70
N ALA A 323 0.82 12.34 1.85
CA ALA A 323 0.72 10.89 1.77
C ALA A 323 -0.23 10.33 2.84
N LEU A 324 -0.15 10.81 4.09
CA LEU A 324 -1.11 10.46 5.14
C LEU A 324 -2.53 10.91 4.76
N VAL A 325 -2.71 12.14 4.28
CA VAL A 325 -4.03 12.64 3.86
C VAL A 325 -4.65 11.77 2.76
N LYS A 326 -3.85 11.28 1.81
CA LYS A 326 -4.28 10.34 0.77
C LYS A 326 -4.73 8.97 1.33
N MET A 327 -4.27 8.59 2.51
CA MET A 327 -4.67 7.36 3.21
C MET A 327 -5.93 7.50 4.07
N VAL A 328 -6.47 8.71 4.27
CA VAL A 328 -7.71 8.91 5.05
C VAL A 328 -8.87 8.00 4.61
N PRO A 329 -9.12 7.74 3.32
CA PRO A 329 -10.15 6.77 2.92
C PRO A 329 -9.90 5.35 3.42
N ALA A 330 -8.63 4.92 3.53
CA ALA A 330 -8.26 3.57 3.95
C ALA A 330 -8.50 3.33 5.45
N VAL A 331 -8.53 4.39 6.27
CA VAL A 331 -8.84 4.27 7.71
C VAL A 331 -10.33 4.33 8.03
N LEU A 332 -11.20 4.59 7.05
CA LEU A 332 -12.64 4.67 7.24
C LEU A 332 -13.31 3.29 7.15
N ILE A 333 -12.95 2.38 8.06
CA ILE A 333 -13.47 1.01 8.08
C ILE A 333 -14.99 1.02 8.29
N ALA A 334 -15.77 0.34 7.45
CA ALA A 334 -17.22 0.31 7.64
C ALA A 334 -17.59 -0.27 9.03
N PRO A 335 -18.60 0.27 9.74
CA PRO A 335 -19.00 -0.26 11.05
C PRO A 335 -19.38 -1.74 10.97
N GLU A 336 -18.69 -2.55 11.74
CA GLU A 336 -18.99 -3.97 11.93
C GLU A 336 -19.84 -4.11 13.19
N THR A 337 -20.86 -4.95 13.10
CA THR A 337 -21.76 -5.31 14.19
C THR A 337 -22.06 -6.80 14.09
N PRO A 338 -22.55 -7.44 15.15
CA PRO A 338 -23.03 -8.82 15.06
C PRO A 338 -24.06 -9.05 13.95
N ARG A 339 -24.74 -8.02 13.42
CA ARG A 339 -25.67 -8.16 12.29
C ARG A 339 -25.01 -8.02 10.91
N THR A 340 -23.96 -7.21 10.79
CA THR A 340 -23.33 -6.88 9.49
C THR A 340 -22.14 -7.76 9.14
N VAL A 341 -21.52 -8.42 10.14
CA VAL A 341 -20.47 -9.43 9.91
C VAL A 341 -21.07 -10.59 9.10
N VAL A 342 -20.33 -11.18 8.16
CA VAL A 342 -20.83 -12.36 7.43
C VAL A 342 -20.76 -13.58 8.34
N ASP A 343 -21.82 -14.40 8.31
CA ASP A 343 -21.80 -15.72 8.91
C ASP A 343 -20.84 -16.61 8.10
N TYR A 344 -19.71 -16.99 8.71
CA TYR A 344 -18.64 -17.74 8.04
C TYR A 344 -19.16 -19.07 7.50
N GLU A 345 -20.01 -19.77 8.24
CA GLU A 345 -20.52 -21.07 7.85
C GLU A 345 -21.44 -20.97 6.64
N ARG A 346 -22.28 -19.94 6.58
CA ARG A 346 -23.11 -19.66 5.39
C ARG A 346 -22.29 -19.31 4.16
N ALA A 347 -21.11 -18.72 4.36
CA ALA A 347 -20.18 -18.37 3.29
C ALA A 347 -19.35 -19.56 2.80
N ARG A 348 -19.27 -20.68 3.55
CA ARG A 348 -18.57 -21.88 3.09
C ARG A 348 -19.30 -22.50 1.90
N PRO A 349 -18.57 -22.96 0.86
CA PRO A 349 -19.16 -23.82 -0.15
C PRO A 349 -19.70 -25.07 0.56
N ASN A 350 -21.00 -25.34 0.43
CA ASN A 350 -21.62 -26.55 0.99
C ASN A 350 -21.24 -27.76 0.13
N ILE A 351 -20.00 -28.24 0.30
CA ILE A 351 -19.43 -29.35 -0.48
C ILE A 351 -20.23 -30.64 -0.26
N LEU A 352 -20.75 -30.88 0.96
CA LEU A 352 -21.59 -32.05 1.26
C LEU A 352 -22.97 -31.96 0.59
N GLY A 353 -23.58 -30.78 0.57
CA GLY A 353 -24.81 -30.55 -0.21
C GLY A 353 -24.58 -30.69 -1.72
N ALA A 354 -23.41 -30.28 -2.21
CA ALA A 354 -23.02 -30.42 -3.62
C ALA A 354 -22.65 -31.86 -4.01
N LEU A 355 -22.14 -32.69 -3.10
CA LEU A 355 -21.86 -34.10 -3.36
C LEU A 355 -23.15 -34.95 -3.32
N ILE A 356 -24.07 -34.67 -2.40
CA ILE A 356 -25.36 -35.37 -2.32
C ILE A 356 -26.32 -34.90 -3.44
N GLY A 357 -26.22 -33.64 -3.87
CA GLY A 357 -26.91 -33.10 -5.06
C GLY A 357 -26.18 -33.30 -6.39
N GLY A 358 -24.95 -33.83 -6.35
CA GLY A 358 -24.02 -33.91 -7.50
C GLY A 358 -24.38 -34.91 -8.58
N ALA A 359 -25.41 -35.73 -8.36
CA ALA A 359 -26.04 -36.53 -9.41
C ALA A 359 -27.08 -35.72 -10.24
N LEU A 360 -27.43 -34.50 -9.84
CA LEU A 360 -28.36 -33.62 -10.59
C LEU A 360 -27.82 -32.21 -10.87
N SER A 361 -26.74 -31.74 -10.21
CA SER A 361 -26.28 -30.35 -10.35
C SER A 361 -25.16 -30.11 -11.38
N MET A 362 -24.70 -31.13 -12.11
CA MET A 362 -23.79 -30.94 -13.26
C MET A 362 -24.53 -30.47 -14.53
N GLY A 363 -25.87 -30.35 -14.50
CA GLY A 363 -26.71 -30.09 -15.68
C GLY A 363 -27.72 -28.93 -15.59
N THR A 364 -27.82 -28.18 -14.50
CA THR A 364 -28.80 -27.10 -14.37
C THR A 364 -28.18 -25.76 -13.97
N SER A 365 -27.39 -25.17 -14.87
CA SER A 365 -27.23 -23.71 -14.96
C SER A 365 -28.16 -23.08 -16.01
N LEU A 366 -29.02 -23.87 -16.66
CA LEU A 366 -29.89 -23.44 -17.77
C LEU A 366 -31.26 -22.86 -17.37
N LEU A 367 -31.61 -22.84 -16.09
CA LEU A 367 -32.81 -22.16 -15.59
C LEU A 367 -32.43 -21.25 -14.41
N GLY A 368 -31.88 -20.07 -14.70
CA GLY A 368 -31.82 -18.94 -13.75
C GLY A 368 -31.09 -19.19 -12.44
N GLY A 369 -30.09 -20.07 -12.44
CA GLY A 369 -29.32 -20.43 -11.26
C GLY A 369 -28.72 -19.19 -10.58
N ILE A 370 -29.20 -18.89 -9.38
CA ILE A 370 -28.64 -17.86 -8.51
C ILE A 370 -27.22 -18.33 -8.17
N SER A 371 -26.24 -17.88 -8.95
CA SER A 371 -24.85 -17.86 -8.51
C SER A 371 -24.87 -17.25 -7.12
N ARG A 372 -24.45 -17.99 -6.09
CA ARG A 372 -24.24 -17.38 -4.78
C ARG A 372 -23.18 -16.30 -5.01
N THR A 373 -23.64 -15.05 -5.11
CA THR A 373 -22.84 -13.87 -5.44
C THR A 373 -21.95 -13.44 -4.26
N ASP A 374 -21.92 -14.24 -3.17
CA ASP A 374 -21.12 -14.05 -1.98
C ASP A 374 -20.57 -15.41 -1.51
N GLY A 375 -19.37 -15.41 -0.94
CA GLY A 375 -18.78 -16.59 -0.30
C GLY A 375 -17.34 -16.89 -0.71
N PHE A 376 -16.86 -18.04 -0.26
CA PHE A 376 -15.49 -18.51 -0.51
C PHE A 376 -15.39 -19.32 -1.81
N ARG A 377 -14.27 -19.15 -2.50
CA ARG A 377 -13.81 -20.09 -3.52
C ARG A 377 -12.32 -20.37 -3.33
N SER A 378 -11.92 -21.60 -3.64
CA SER A 378 -10.52 -22.02 -3.62
C SER A 378 -10.25 -22.82 -4.88
N THR A 379 -9.21 -22.45 -5.63
CA THR A 379 -8.84 -23.05 -6.91
C THR A 379 -7.37 -23.45 -6.86
N ALA A 380 -7.07 -24.74 -7.01
CA ALA A 380 -5.70 -25.20 -7.16
C ALA A 380 -5.16 -24.80 -8.54
N ASN A 381 -3.95 -24.25 -8.57
CA ASN A 381 -3.26 -23.84 -9.80
C ASN A 381 -2.30 -24.94 -10.26
N THR A 382 -1.91 -24.89 -11.53
CA THR A 382 -1.00 -25.88 -12.14
C THR A 382 0.44 -25.80 -11.61
N ASP A 383 0.83 -24.66 -11.03
CA ASP A 383 2.15 -24.42 -10.43
C ASP A 383 2.25 -24.87 -8.96
N GLY A 384 1.23 -25.57 -8.44
CA GLY A 384 1.17 -26.03 -7.06
C GLY A 384 0.73 -24.97 -6.05
N THR A 385 0.43 -23.74 -6.49
CA THR A 385 -0.20 -22.73 -5.63
C THR A 385 -1.72 -22.93 -5.54
N THR A 386 -2.37 -22.25 -4.61
CA THR A 386 -3.85 -22.24 -4.50
C THR A 386 -4.33 -20.80 -4.44
N THR A 387 -5.28 -20.45 -5.30
CA THR A 387 -5.97 -19.16 -5.24
C THR A 387 -7.19 -19.27 -4.34
N VAL A 388 -7.22 -18.48 -3.27
CA VAL A 388 -8.32 -18.36 -2.30
C VAL A 388 -8.97 -17.00 -2.48
N GLU A 389 -10.28 -16.96 -2.64
CA GLU A 389 -11.03 -15.72 -2.76
C GLU A 389 -12.22 -15.69 -1.80
N PHE A 390 -12.57 -14.49 -1.36
CA PHE A 390 -13.80 -14.20 -0.66
C PHE A 390 -14.47 -12.98 -1.29
N LEU A 391 -15.77 -13.12 -1.53
CA LEU A 391 -16.64 -12.08 -2.05
C LEU A 391 -17.67 -11.71 -0.98
N GLY A 392 -17.72 -10.42 -0.60
CA GLY A 392 -18.67 -9.92 0.38
C GLY A 392 -19.33 -8.63 -0.07
N ASN A 393 -20.66 -8.64 -0.21
CA ASN A 393 -21.45 -7.48 -0.62
C ASN A 393 -21.63 -6.41 0.48
N THR A 394 -21.75 -6.83 1.74
CA THR A 394 -22.04 -5.94 2.89
C THR A 394 -20.88 -5.65 3.85
N PRO A 395 -19.85 -6.51 4.01
CA PRO A 395 -18.79 -6.25 4.98
C PRO A 395 -17.84 -5.11 4.62
N SER A 396 -17.02 -4.71 5.59
CA SER A 396 -15.86 -3.85 5.35
C SER A 396 -14.80 -4.58 4.49
N SER A 397 -13.94 -3.82 3.79
CA SER A 397 -12.81 -4.40 3.05
C SER A 397 -11.88 -5.19 3.96
N THR A 398 -11.59 -4.65 5.14
CA THR A 398 -10.74 -5.28 6.15
C THR A 398 -11.31 -6.60 6.65
N LEU A 399 -12.65 -6.73 6.79
CA LEU A 399 -13.28 -8.01 7.11
C LEU A 399 -13.12 -8.99 5.96
N VAL A 400 -13.38 -8.56 4.72
CA VAL A 400 -13.23 -9.43 3.54
C VAL A 400 -11.81 -9.99 3.44
N GLN A 401 -10.79 -9.18 3.73
CA GLN A 401 -9.40 -9.62 3.74
C GLN A 401 -9.09 -10.64 4.84
N GLU A 402 -9.54 -10.38 6.07
CA GLU A 402 -9.34 -11.30 7.20
C GLU A 402 -10.06 -12.63 6.96
N MET A 403 -11.25 -12.61 6.35
CA MET A 403 -11.98 -13.82 5.97
C MET A 403 -11.23 -14.61 4.89
N THR A 404 -10.74 -13.96 3.83
CA THR A 404 -9.92 -14.63 2.81
C THR A 404 -8.67 -15.25 3.43
N LEU A 405 -8.04 -14.56 4.40
CA LEU A 405 -6.85 -15.07 5.08
C LEU A 405 -7.17 -16.26 6.00
N LEU A 406 -8.27 -16.20 6.74
CA LEU A 406 -8.76 -17.33 7.55
C LEU A 406 -9.01 -18.54 6.65
N ARG A 407 -9.63 -18.33 5.48
CA ARG A 407 -9.84 -19.41 4.52
C ARG A 407 -8.53 -19.97 3.96
N ALA A 408 -7.54 -19.12 3.69
CA ALA A 408 -6.21 -19.55 3.28
C ALA A 408 -5.52 -20.42 4.34
N ALA A 409 -5.65 -20.05 5.62
CA ALA A 409 -5.15 -20.84 6.73
C ALA A 409 -5.85 -22.22 6.84
N GLU A 410 -7.17 -22.27 6.67
CA GLU A 410 -7.92 -23.54 6.63
C GLU A 410 -7.48 -24.46 5.48
N VAL A 411 -7.32 -23.90 4.27
CA VAL A 411 -6.83 -24.64 3.09
C VAL A 411 -5.44 -25.20 3.34
N THR A 412 -4.57 -24.42 3.99
CA THR A 412 -3.21 -24.82 4.36
C THR A 412 -3.22 -25.98 5.37
N LYS A 413 -4.04 -25.86 6.42
CA LYS A 413 -4.21 -26.91 7.43
C LYS A 413 -4.79 -28.19 6.83
N ALA A 414 -5.75 -28.08 5.92
CA ALA A 414 -6.33 -29.22 5.20
C ALA A 414 -5.30 -29.93 4.30
N ALA A 415 -4.30 -29.21 3.79
CA ALA A 415 -3.17 -29.76 3.06
C ALA A 415 -2.09 -30.38 3.98
N GLY A 416 -2.30 -30.41 5.30
CA GLY A 416 -1.34 -30.96 6.27
C GLY A 416 -0.08 -30.11 6.45
N LYS A 417 -0.12 -28.82 6.07
CA LYS A 417 1.01 -27.89 6.20
C LYS A 417 0.80 -26.92 7.36
N PRO A 418 1.86 -26.51 8.08
CA PRO A 418 1.75 -25.61 9.22
C PRO A 418 1.65 -24.12 8.81
N ALA A 419 2.15 -23.76 7.63
CA ALA A 419 2.24 -22.37 7.20
C ALA A 419 2.03 -22.20 5.69
N PHE A 420 1.81 -20.95 5.27
CA PHE A 420 1.73 -20.57 3.86
C PHE A 420 2.39 -19.22 3.60
N VAL A 421 2.80 -18.99 2.36
CA VAL A 421 3.30 -17.72 1.86
C VAL A 421 2.31 -17.15 0.86
N ILE A 422 1.98 -15.86 0.98
CA ILE A 422 1.20 -15.14 -0.03
C ILE A 422 2.15 -14.80 -1.18
N VAL A 423 1.87 -15.37 -2.35
CA VAL A 423 2.63 -15.16 -3.59
C VAL A 423 2.06 -13.97 -4.37
N LYS A 424 0.73 -13.84 -4.36
CA LYS A 424 0.02 -12.74 -5.00
C LYS A 424 -1.21 -12.35 -4.18
N ARG A 425 -1.52 -11.07 -4.18
CA ARG A 425 -2.71 -10.51 -3.54
C ARG A 425 -3.38 -9.51 -4.47
N ASN A 426 -4.70 -9.60 -4.58
CA ASN A 426 -5.51 -8.61 -5.25
C ASN A 426 -6.74 -8.29 -4.40
N ASP A 427 -6.91 -7.01 -4.07
CA ASP A 427 -8.08 -6.50 -3.36
C ASP A 427 -8.88 -5.58 -4.28
N TYR A 428 -10.20 -5.75 -4.28
CA TYR A 428 -11.10 -5.04 -5.18
C TYR A 428 -12.24 -4.39 -4.38
N ALA A 429 -12.51 -3.12 -4.69
CA ALA A 429 -13.77 -2.48 -4.36
C ALA A 429 -14.74 -2.65 -5.54
N ARG A 430 -15.92 -3.22 -5.27
CA ARG A 430 -16.94 -3.45 -6.29
C ARG A 430 -17.91 -2.27 -6.32
N ARG A 431 -18.26 -1.86 -7.54
CA ARG A 431 -19.21 -0.77 -7.77
C ARG A 431 -20.17 -1.18 -8.87
N LEU A 432 -21.45 -0.92 -8.67
CA LEU A 432 -22.45 -0.95 -9.72
C LEU A 432 -22.44 0.40 -10.41
N VAL A 433 -21.95 0.44 -11.64
CA VAL A 433 -21.90 1.64 -12.46
C VAL A 433 -23.10 1.64 -13.41
N GLN A 434 -23.92 2.69 -13.33
CA GLN A 434 -24.94 2.96 -14.33
C GLN A 434 -24.37 3.95 -15.34
N THR A 435 -24.49 3.65 -16.62
CA THR A 435 -24.02 4.51 -17.71
C THR A 435 -25.18 4.97 -18.59
N ARG A 436 -25.12 6.20 -19.08
CA ARG A 436 -26.02 6.72 -20.12
C ARG A 436 -25.16 7.26 -21.27
N TYR A 437 -25.38 6.75 -22.48
CA TYR A 437 -24.56 7.07 -23.66
C TYR A 437 -23.04 6.85 -23.46
N GLY A 438 -22.66 5.79 -22.75
CA GLY A 438 -21.26 5.48 -22.44
C GLY A 438 -20.62 6.32 -21.32
N ALA A 439 -21.32 7.35 -20.80
CA ALA A 439 -20.86 8.13 -19.66
C ALA A 439 -21.44 7.59 -18.34
N GLU A 440 -20.60 7.49 -17.31
CA GLU A 440 -21.02 7.15 -15.94
C GLU A 440 -21.98 8.22 -15.39
N ILE A 441 -23.19 7.80 -15.00
CA ILE A 441 -24.20 8.67 -14.35
C ILE A 441 -24.33 8.41 -12.85
N SER A 442 -24.02 7.19 -12.40
CA SER A 442 -24.11 6.79 -11.01
C SER A 442 -23.18 5.62 -10.74
N SER A 443 -22.59 5.58 -9.55
CA SER A 443 -21.68 4.51 -9.15
C SER A 443 -21.88 4.20 -7.68
N ILE A 444 -22.53 3.06 -7.42
CA ILE A 444 -22.95 2.61 -6.10
C ILE A 444 -21.98 1.53 -5.63
N PRO A 445 -21.34 1.65 -4.45
CA PRO A 445 -20.51 0.58 -3.92
C PRO A 445 -21.36 -0.68 -3.66
N THR A 446 -20.88 -1.83 -4.09
CA THR A 446 -21.58 -3.13 -4.00
C THR A 446 -20.79 -4.19 -3.22
N GLY A 447 -19.75 -3.78 -2.51
CA GLY A 447 -18.97 -4.65 -1.62
C GLY A 447 -17.50 -4.75 -2.02
N TYR A 448 -16.86 -5.82 -1.56
CA TYR A 448 -15.42 -6.04 -1.74
C TYR A 448 -15.12 -7.48 -2.13
N LYS A 449 -14.00 -7.67 -2.81
CA LYS A 449 -13.41 -8.99 -3.09
C LYS A 449 -11.95 -8.95 -2.67
N SER A 450 -11.49 -10.00 -2.01
CA SER A 450 -10.06 -10.24 -1.79
C SER A 450 -9.68 -11.59 -2.35
N GLU A 451 -8.57 -11.63 -3.08
CA GLU A 451 -8.01 -12.81 -3.73
C GLU A 451 -6.54 -12.98 -3.34
N LEU A 452 -6.20 -14.14 -2.80
CA LEU A 452 -4.86 -14.51 -2.38
C LEU A 452 -4.41 -15.76 -3.14
N THR A 453 -3.28 -15.68 -3.83
CA THR A 453 -2.58 -16.87 -4.32
C THR A 453 -1.55 -17.27 -3.28
N ILE A 454 -1.74 -18.45 -2.68
CA ILE A 454 -0.91 -18.96 -1.59
C ILE A 454 -0.09 -20.17 -2.03
N ARG A 455 1.10 -20.30 -1.47
CA ARG A 455 1.90 -21.51 -1.50
C ARG A 455 2.02 -22.06 -0.08
N THR A 456 1.58 -23.29 0.12
CA THR A 456 1.73 -23.96 1.42
C THR A 456 3.19 -24.38 1.61
N VAL A 457 3.69 -24.28 2.84
CA VAL A 457 5.11 -24.53 3.16
C VAL A 457 5.25 -25.26 4.49
N ASP A 458 6.36 -25.98 4.64
CA ASP A 458 6.75 -26.61 5.91
C ASP A 458 7.24 -25.56 6.92
N ALA A 459 7.29 -25.95 8.19
CA ALA A 459 7.73 -25.06 9.27
C ALA A 459 9.18 -24.58 9.03
N GLY A 460 9.43 -23.29 9.24
CA GLY A 460 10.76 -22.68 9.09
C GLY A 460 11.14 -22.31 7.65
N VAL A 461 10.32 -22.65 6.64
CA VAL A 461 10.53 -22.19 5.26
C VAL A 461 10.10 -20.73 5.12
N GLU A 462 10.99 -19.87 4.62
CA GLU A 462 10.76 -18.42 4.44
C GLU A 462 10.16 -17.72 5.69
N PRO A 463 10.83 -17.79 6.87
CA PRO A 463 10.25 -17.32 8.14
C PRO A 463 9.92 -15.81 8.16
N ALA A 464 10.54 -15.03 7.27
CA ALA A 464 10.22 -13.62 7.09
C ALA A 464 8.84 -13.41 6.44
N ARG A 465 8.38 -14.34 5.58
CA ARG A 465 7.16 -14.21 4.77
C ARG A 465 6.05 -15.19 5.15
N ALA A 466 6.40 -16.34 5.71
CA ALA A 466 5.45 -17.36 6.07
C ALA A 466 4.47 -16.89 7.15
N LEU A 467 3.21 -17.25 6.99
CA LEU A 467 2.11 -17.04 7.91
C LEU A 467 1.74 -18.38 8.55
N ASP A 468 1.72 -18.41 9.88
CA ASP A 468 1.30 -19.57 10.66
C ASP A 468 -0.22 -19.77 10.53
N ALA A 469 -0.62 -20.92 9.98
CA ALA A 469 -2.02 -21.21 9.73
C ALA A 469 -2.81 -21.42 11.03
N ALA A 470 -2.21 -22.05 12.05
CA ALA A 470 -2.87 -22.26 13.33
C ALA A 470 -3.08 -20.92 14.06
N ALA A 471 -2.06 -20.07 14.10
CA ALA A 471 -2.15 -18.75 14.74
C ALA A 471 -3.23 -17.87 14.10
N ILE A 472 -3.38 -17.90 12.77
CA ILE A 472 -4.45 -17.17 12.07
C ILE A 472 -5.83 -17.74 12.46
N ILE A 473 -5.99 -19.07 12.45
CA ILE A 473 -7.26 -19.71 12.83
C ILE A 473 -7.61 -19.40 14.28
N ASP A 474 -6.66 -19.45 15.19
CA ASP A 474 -6.89 -19.19 16.61
C ASP A 474 -7.24 -17.71 16.86
N ALA A 475 -6.64 -16.79 16.12
CA ALA A 475 -6.90 -15.36 16.25
C ALA A 475 -8.21 -14.90 15.58
N LEU A 476 -8.57 -15.46 14.42
CA LEU A 476 -9.72 -15.03 13.62
C LEU A 476 -10.94 -15.95 13.77
N GLY A 477 -10.74 -17.23 14.05
CA GLY A 477 -11.80 -18.23 14.20
C GLY A 477 -12.87 -17.83 15.22
N PRO A 478 -12.53 -17.45 16.47
CA PRO A 478 -13.51 -17.02 17.47
C PRO A 478 -14.34 -15.79 17.05
N LEU A 479 -13.82 -14.97 16.12
CA LEU A 479 -14.53 -13.79 15.63
C LEU A 479 -15.58 -14.14 14.57
N TYR A 480 -15.34 -15.18 13.78
CA TYR A 480 -16.12 -15.45 12.56
C TYR A 480 -16.86 -16.79 12.57
N TYR A 481 -16.45 -17.77 13.37
CA TYR A 481 -17.11 -19.09 13.47
C TYR A 481 -18.28 -19.11 14.43
N GLU A 482 -18.42 -18.14 15.33
CA GLU A 482 -19.55 -18.14 16.27
C GLU A 482 -20.87 -18.07 15.50
N GLU A 483 -21.64 -19.17 15.58
CA GLU A 483 -23.01 -19.21 15.09
C GLU A 483 -23.78 -18.07 15.75
N LYS A 484 -24.29 -17.17 14.90
CA LYS A 484 -25.12 -16.09 15.39
C LYS A 484 -26.42 -16.70 15.88
N LYS A 485 -26.68 -16.58 17.19
CA LYS A 485 -28.02 -16.82 17.72
C LYS A 485 -29.00 -15.96 16.90
N PRO A 486 -30.07 -16.55 16.33
CA PRO A 486 -31.09 -15.77 15.65
C PRO A 486 -31.61 -14.70 16.64
N ALA A 487 -31.64 -13.46 16.15
CA ALA A 487 -32.04 -12.29 16.94
C ALA A 487 -33.54 -12.29 17.25
#